data_AF-A0A917HQT1-F1
#
_entry.id   AF-A0A917HQT1-F1
#
_cell.length_a   1.000
_cell.length_b   1.000
_cell.length_c   1.000
_cell.angle_alpha   90.00
_cell.angle_beta   90.00
_cell.angle_gamma   90.00
#
_symmetry.space_group_name_H-M   'P 1'
#
loop_
_entity.id
_entity.type
_entity.pdbx_description
1 polymer ?
#
loop_
_entity_poly.entity_id
_entity_poly.type
_entity_poly.pdbx_seq_one_letter_code
_entity_poly.pdbx_strand_id
1 'polypeptide(L)'
;MKIIQIMKTSNKLLVAAVLLLVTAAVVNALTLKSRFAEMVSSKATRFTEFPMASFNTVEISGTAPRNIGKRLHVTVKYAERVNVRYTALDFIRMELVGETLKINVDHVKDYETDIKRQPEIIIECPDLIALTAIGIPLDSLDLPADAHVITRRYYQKSQVTIEGFHGAGLNVLAVDGMEVVLDGLTVDSLIARADRAGVVEIRGNELGHASLTVGDEATITLDHTQIGAVSTDVADKGQFIVKGAQLTAHGAHH
;
A
#
# COMPACT_ATOMS: atom_id res chain seq x y z
N MET A 1 2.57 -64.89 30.48
CA MET A 1 2.85 -63.78 31.41
C MET A 1 3.65 -62.69 30.68
N LYS A 2 2.99 -61.85 29.87
CA LYS A 2 3.60 -60.81 29.02
C LYS A 2 2.64 -59.60 28.91
N ILE A 3 2.35 -58.95 30.04
CA ILE A 3 1.50 -57.73 30.08
C ILE A 3 2.23 -56.53 30.73
N ILE A 4 3.44 -56.72 31.25
CA ILE A 4 4.15 -55.67 32.02
C ILE A 4 4.98 -54.71 31.13
N GLN A 5 5.12 -54.97 29.82
CA GLN A 5 6.00 -54.17 28.95
C GLN A 5 5.30 -53.02 28.20
N ILE A 6 3.96 -52.90 28.28
CA ILE A 6 3.18 -51.87 27.58
C ILE A 6 3.05 -50.56 28.41
N MET A 7 3.14 -50.63 29.74
CA MET A 7 3.12 -49.42 30.58
C MET A 7 4.41 -48.58 30.52
N LYS A 8 5.57 -49.18 30.17
CA LYS A 8 6.86 -48.48 30.16
C LYS A 8 7.08 -47.63 28.90
N THR A 9 6.38 -47.89 27.81
CA THR A 9 6.47 -47.13 26.55
C THR A 9 5.56 -45.90 26.56
N SER A 10 4.38 -45.98 27.18
CA SER A 10 3.44 -44.86 27.30
C SER A 10 4.03 -43.66 28.06
N ASN A 11 4.70 -43.90 29.20
CA ASN A 11 5.33 -42.82 29.97
C ASN A 11 6.49 -42.16 29.21
N LYS A 12 7.21 -42.90 28.35
CA LYS A 12 8.30 -42.34 27.54
C LYS A 12 7.78 -41.44 26.42
N LEU A 13 6.66 -41.81 25.81
CA LEU A 13 5.98 -40.99 24.79
C LEU A 13 5.40 -39.71 25.40
N LEU A 14 4.77 -39.81 26.57
CA LEU A 14 4.25 -38.64 27.29
C LEU A 14 5.39 -37.67 27.63
N VAL A 15 6.51 -38.16 28.18
CA VAL A 15 7.67 -37.32 28.52
C VAL A 15 8.26 -36.67 27.27
N ALA A 16 8.39 -37.40 26.16
CA ALA A 16 8.88 -36.84 24.90
C ALA A 16 7.96 -35.75 24.35
N ALA A 17 6.64 -35.94 24.41
CA ALA A 17 5.65 -34.96 23.96
C ALA A 17 5.69 -33.69 24.82
N VAL A 18 5.79 -33.82 26.15
CA VAL A 18 5.95 -32.69 27.07
C VAL A 18 7.24 -31.94 26.79
N LEU A 19 8.35 -32.65 26.56
CA LEU A 19 9.64 -32.02 26.24
C LEU A 19 9.57 -31.23 24.93
N LEU A 20 8.91 -31.78 23.90
CA LEU A 20 8.67 -31.11 22.61
C LEU A 20 7.84 -29.84 22.77
N LEU A 21 6.76 -29.90 23.55
CA LEU A 21 5.90 -28.73 23.82
C LEU A 21 6.65 -27.64 24.60
N VAL A 22 7.44 -28.02 25.60
CA VAL A 22 8.27 -27.08 26.36
C VAL A 22 9.32 -26.43 25.45
N THR A 23 9.97 -27.23 24.59
CA THR A 23 10.98 -26.71 23.65
C THR A 23 10.34 -25.75 22.64
N ALA A 24 9.17 -26.11 22.09
CA ALA A 24 8.42 -25.24 21.18
C ALA A 24 7.99 -23.93 21.86
N ALA A 25 7.52 -24.00 23.12
CA ALA A 25 7.15 -22.83 23.90
C ALA A 25 8.35 -21.91 24.17
N VAL A 26 9.52 -22.47 24.52
CA VAL A 26 10.76 -21.71 24.73
C VAL A 26 11.22 -21.04 23.42
N VAL A 27 11.21 -21.76 22.30
CA VAL A 27 11.56 -21.19 20.99
C VAL A 27 10.62 -20.04 20.63
N ASN A 28 9.31 -20.23 20.84
CA ASN A 28 8.30 -19.21 20.55
C ASN A 28 8.48 -17.96 21.44
N ALA A 29 8.75 -18.16 22.74
CA ALA A 29 9.04 -17.08 23.67
C ALA A 29 10.32 -16.31 23.30
N LEU A 30 11.37 -17.01 22.86
CA LEU A 30 12.61 -16.39 22.38
C LEU A 30 12.41 -15.59 21.08
N THR A 31 11.61 -16.09 20.14
CA THR A 31 11.28 -15.37 18.89
C THR A 31 10.37 -14.16 19.15
N LEU A 32 9.41 -14.25 20.06
CA LEU A 32 8.63 -13.11 20.52
C LEU A 32 9.51 -12.06 21.19
N LYS A 33 10.42 -12.48 22.08
CA LYS A 33 11.37 -11.59 22.75
C LYS A 33 12.33 -10.91 21.77
N SER A 34 12.84 -11.63 20.77
CA SER A 34 13.71 -11.05 19.75
C SER A 34 12.97 -10.02 18.90
N ARG A 35 11.75 -10.33 18.46
CA ARG A 35 10.90 -9.39 17.71
C ARG A 35 10.55 -8.16 18.55
N PHE A 36 10.25 -8.33 19.84
CA PHE A 36 9.96 -7.22 20.73
C PHE A 36 11.20 -6.35 20.97
N ALA A 37 12.37 -6.95 21.16
CA ALA A 37 13.63 -6.22 21.27
C ALA A 37 13.95 -5.45 19.98
N GLU A 38 13.69 -6.04 18.81
CA GLU A 38 13.83 -5.38 17.51
C GLU A 38 12.83 -4.22 17.35
N MET A 39 11.59 -4.40 17.80
CA MET A 39 10.55 -3.37 17.78
C MET A 39 10.90 -2.19 18.70
N VAL A 40 11.39 -2.46 19.91
CA VAL A 40 11.80 -1.44 20.89
C VAL A 40 13.14 -0.78 20.53
N SER A 41 14.03 -1.48 19.83
CA SER A 41 15.33 -0.94 19.39
C SER A 41 15.28 -0.29 18.00
N SER A 42 14.18 -0.44 17.26
CA SER A 42 13.97 0.27 16.02
C SER A 42 13.99 1.78 16.32
N LYS A 43 15.08 2.45 15.91
CA LYS A 43 15.20 3.90 16.06
C LYS A 43 13.98 4.55 15.42
N ALA A 44 13.25 5.36 16.18
CA ALA A 44 12.11 6.12 15.67
C ALA A 44 12.45 6.74 14.30
N THR A 45 11.61 6.50 13.31
CA THR A 45 11.78 7.06 11.96
C THR A 45 11.87 8.58 12.10
N ARG A 46 13.03 9.13 11.70
CA ARG A 46 13.23 10.57 11.69
C ARG A 46 12.62 11.12 10.41
N PHE A 47 11.51 11.84 10.55
CA PHE A 47 10.90 12.57 9.46
C PHE A 47 11.59 13.91 9.26
N THR A 48 11.69 14.32 8.00
CA THR A 48 12.06 15.66 7.56
C THR A 48 10.78 16.33 7.07
N GLU A 49 10.63 17.63 7.35
CA GLU A 49 9.51 18.43 6.85
C GLU A 49 9.87 19.02 5.49
N PHE A 50 8.94 18.96 4.54
CA PHE A 50 9.07 19.63 3.25
C PHE A 50 8.24 20.93 3.28
N PRO A 51 8.89 22.12 3.27
CA PRO A 51 8.21 23.38 3.49
C PRO A 51 7.36 23.76 2.28
N MET A 52 6.07 24.06 2.52
CA MET A 52 5.15 24.56 1.51
C MET A 52 3.97 25.29 2.15
N ALA A 53 3.29 26.13 1.36
CA ALA A 53 2.15 26.92 1.83
C ALA A 53 0.81 26.22 1.61
N SER A 54 0.58 25.68 0.40
CA SER A 54 -0.69 25.04 0.01
C SER A 54 -0.50 24.16 -1.22
N PHE A 55 -1.34 23.13 -1.34
CA PHE A 55 -1.57 22.35 -2.56
C PHE A 55 -2.94 21.67 -2.42
N ASN A 56 -3.48 21.21 -3.54
CA ASN A 56 -4.71 20.42 -3.58
C ASN A 56 -4.60 19.17 -4.47
N THR A 57 -3.45 19.02 -5.13
CA THR A 57 -3.18 17.90 -6.04
C THR A 57 -1.86 17.25 -5.66
N VAL A 58 -1.81 15.92 -5.72
CA VAL A 58 -0.61 15.13 -5.46
C VAL A 58 -0.32 14.24 -6.67
N GLU A 59 0.92 14.30 -7.15
CA GLU A 59 1.43 13.43 -8.21
C GLU A 59 2.62 12.64 -7.65
N ILE A 60 2.51 11.32 -7.67
CA ILE A 60 3.55 10.40 -7.20
C ILE A 60 3.98 9.55 -8.39
N SER A 61 5.26 9.63 -8.73
CA SER A 61 5.86 8.93 -9.86
C SER A 61 7.03 8.08 -9.37
N GLY A 62 7.01 6.78 -9.63
CA GLY A 62 8.12 5.88 -9.33
C GLY A 62 7.78 4.64 -8.52
N THR A 63 8.75 3.73 -8.45
CA THR A 63 8.64 2.49 -7.66
C THR A 63 9.79 2.40 -6.66
N ALA A 64 9.48 1.97 -5.44
CA ALA A 64 10.50 1.86 -4.40
C ALA A 64 11.20 0.49 -4.42
N PRO A 65 12.48 0.45 -4.00
CA PRO A 65 13.19 -0.82 -3.83
C PRO A 65 12.53 -1.69 -2.75
N ARG A 66 12.43 -2.99 -3.02
CA ARG A 66 11.85 -4.07 -2.20
C ARG A 66 12.73 -4.52 -1.04
N ASN A 67 13.92 -3.94 -0.84
CA ASN A 67 14.91 -4.46 0.11
C ASN A 67 14.26 -4.72 1.49
N ILE A 68 14.29 -6.00 1.89
CA ILE A 68 13.86 -6.51 3.21
C ILE A 68 12.37 -6.23 3.55
N GLY A 69 11.47 -6.36 2.58
CA GLY A 69 10.03 -6.40 2.83
C GLY A 69 9.39 -5.05 3.16
N LYS A 70 10.08 -3.94 2.90
CA LYS A 70 9.56 -2.58 3.08
C LYS A 70 9.18 -2.01 1.72
N ARG A 71 7.91 -1.66 1.54
CA ARG A 71 7.40 -0.88 0.40
C ARG A 71 7.47 0.61 0.73
N LEU A 72 7.50 1.47 -0.28
CA LEU A 72 7.15 2.88 -0.06
C LEU A 72 5.69 2.95 0.33
N HIS A 73 5.45 3.52 1.51
CA HIS A 73 4.13 3.89 1.98
C HIS A 73 3.99 5.40 1.89
N VAL A 74 2.99 5.84 1.13
CA VAL A 74 2.55 7.23 1.14
C VAL A 74 1.19 7.26 1.81
N THR A 75 1.05 8.03 2.88
CA THR A 75 -0.24 8.27 3.54
C THR A 75 -0.64 9.70 3.30
N VAL A 76 -1.79 9.91 2.67
CA VAL A 76 -2.42 11.20 2.47
C VAL A 76 -3.63 11.26 3.39
N LYS A 77 -3.71 12.26 4.27
CA LYS A 77 -4.82 12.37 5.22
C LYS A 77 -5.29 13.81 5.39
N TYR A 78 -6.55 13.94 5.77
CA TYR A 78 -7.14 15.24 6.08
C TYR A 78 -6.43 15.90 7.27
N ALA A 79 -6.16 17.20 7.15
CA ALA A 79 -5.74 18.06 8.24
C ALA A 79 -6.11 19.52 7.95
N GLU A 80 -6.38 20.32 8.99
CA GLU A 80 -6.69 21.75 8.83
C GLU A 80 -5.55 22.58 8.21
N ARG A 81 -4.34 22.03 8.17
CA ARG A 81 -3.15 22.68 7.65
C ARG A 81 -2.35 21.72 6.80
N VAL A 82 -1.68 22.31 5.81
CA VAL A 82 -0.73 21.58 5.00
C VAL A 82 0.52 21.24 5.80
N ASN A 83 0.90 19.97 5.78
CA ASN A 83 2.17 19.49 6.31
C ASN A 83 2.64 18.26 5.54
N VAL A 84 3.90 18.23 5.14
CA VAL A 84 4.48 17.10 4.43
C VAL A 84 5.73 16.64 5.15
N ARG A 85 5.71 15.39 5.60
CA ARG A 85 6.77 14.75 6.37
C ARG A 85 7.23 13.50 5.66
N TYR A 86 8.54 13.30 5.57
CA TYR A 86 9.07 12.17 4.82
C TYR A 86 10.38 11.64 5.42
N THR A 87 10.66 10.37 5.18
CA THR A 87 12.00 9.82 5.43
C THR A 87 12.96 10.39 4.38
N ALA A 88 13.91 11.23 4.79
CA ALA A 88 14.90 11.81 3.89
C ALA A 88 15.82 10.71 3.33
N LEU A 89 15.53 10.32 2.09
CA LEU A 89 16.27 9.36 1.27
C LEU A 89 16.64 10.05 -0.04
N ASP A 90 17.82 9.72 -0.55
CA ASP A 90 18.42 10.31 -1.76
C ASP A 90 17.60 10.08 -3.04
N PHE A 91 16.78 9.02 -3.05
CA PHE A 91 15.90 8.69 -4.16
C PHE A 91 14.48 9.28 -4.06
N ILE A 92 14.15 10.00 -2.99
CA ILE A 92 12.86 10.71 -2.87
C ILE A 92 13.11 12.18 -3.16
N ARG A 93 12.51 12.67 -4.24
CA ARG A 93 12.55 14.09 -4.64
C ARG A 93 11.16 14.65 -4.61
N MET A 94 11.01 15.85 -4.06
CA MET A 94 9.74 16.55 -3.99
C MET A 94 9.88 17.96 -4.50
N GLU A 95 8.88 18.42 -5.23
CA GLU A 95 8.77 19.78 -5.72
C GLU A 95 7.30 20.22 -5.75
N LEU A 96 7.08 21.53 -5.65
CA LEU A 96 5.76 22.13 -5.80
C LEU A 96 5.70 22.83 -7.17
N VAL A 97 4.79 22.39 -8.02
CA VAL A 97 4.55 22.99 -9.35
C VAL A 97 3.11 23.47 -9.40
N GLY A 98 2.91 24.79 -9.28
CA GLY A 98 1.57 25.35 -9.11
C GLY A 98 0.94 24.87 -7.81
N GLU A 99 -0.24 24.26 -7.89
CA GLU A 99 -0.96 23.66 -6.74
C GLU A 99 -0.74 22.13 -6.64
N THR A 100 0.24 21.62 -7.37
CA THR A 100 0.57 20.18 -7.42
C THR A 100 1.86 19.89 -6.67
N LEU A 101 1.76 19.09 -5.62
CA LEU A 101 2.90 18.45 -4.98
C LEU A 101 3.34 17.26 -5.83
N LYS A 102 4.51 17.37 -6.45
CA LYS A 102 5.13 16.29 -7.22
C LYS A 102 6.15 15.55 -6.38
N ILE A 103 6.03 14.23 -6.37
CA ILE A 103 6.90 13.31 -5.62
C ILE A 103 7.46 12.31 -6.61
N ASN A 104 8.77 12.41 -6.87
CA ASN A 104 9.50 11.51 -7.74
C ASN A 104 10.33 10.54 -6.89
N VAL A 105 10.17 9.25 -7.16
CA VAL A 105 10.86 8.16 -6.48
C VAL A 105 11.77 7.49 -7.50
N ASP A 106 13.03 7.89 -7.48
CA ASP A 106 14.03 7.44 -8.44
C ASP A 106 14.48 5.99 -8.13
N HIS A 107 14.90 5.28 -9.16
CA HIS A 107 15.58 4.00 -8.98
C HIS A 107 17.02 4.26 -8.50
N VAL A 108 17.34 3.78 -7.31
CA VAL A 108 18.73 3.79 -6.83
C VAL A 108 19.55 2.89 -7.75
N LYS A 109 20.54 3.46 -8.43
CA LYS A 109 21.43 2.71 -9.34
C LYS A 109 22.23 1.63 -8.62
N ASP A 110 22.44 1.81 -7.33
CA ASP A 110 23.12 0.87 -6.46
C ASP A 110 22.11 -0.02 -5.70
N TYR A 111 21.83 -1.19 -6.28
CA TYR A 111 20.90 -2.20 -5.76
C TYR A 111 21.31 -2.78 -4.40
N GLU A 112 22.55 -2.53 -3.96
CA GLU A 112 23.08 -2.96 -2.67
C GLU A 112 22.84 -1.93 -1.55
N THR A 113 22.22 -0.79 -1.87
CA THR A 113 21.88 0.20 -0.85
C THR A 113 20.95 -0.44 0.18
N ASP A 114 21.52 -0.74 1.35
CA ASP A 114 20.80 -1.26 2.50
C ASP A 114 19.87 -0.14 3.02
N ILE A 115 18.62 -0.18 2.57
CA ILE A 115 17.57 0.73 3.02
C ILE A 115 17.19 0.30 4.44
N LYS A 116 17.97 0.78 5.41
CA LYS A 116 17.77 0.50 6.84
C LYS A 116 16.46 1.08 7.37
N ARG A 117 15.90 2.10 6.72
CA ARG A 117 14.70 2.83 7.14
C ARG A 117 13.55 2.61 6.16
N GLN A 118 12.33 2.47 6.67
CA GLN A 118 11.17 2.39 5.80
C GLN A 118 10.99 3.72 5.03
N PRO A 119 10.91 3.69 3.69
CA PRO A 119 10.53 4.85 2.92
C PRO A 119 9.06 5.17 3.21
N GLU A 120 8.83 6.31 3.84
CA GLU A 120 7.51 6.74 4.30
C GLU A 120 7.35 8.23 3.99
N ILE A 121 6.18 8.58 3.45
CA ILE A 121 5.79 9.96 3.18
C ILE A 121 4.39 10.15 3.78
N ILE A 122 4.23 11.15 4.63
CA ILE A 122 2.97 11.53 5.26
C ILE A 122 2.61 12.92 4.73
N ILE A 123 1.44 13.02 4.11
CA ILE A 123 0.90 14.21 3.47
C ILE A 123 -0.38 14.58 4.20
N GLU A 124 -0.39 15.72 4.87
CA GLU A 124 -1.52 16.30 5.60
C GLU A 124 -1.98 17.53 4.80
N CYS A 125 -3.26 17.58 4.41
CA CYS A 125 -3.82 18.75 3.72
C CYS A 125 -5.34 18.87 3.94
N PRO A 126 -5.91 20.09 3.86
CA PRO A 126 -7.35 20.28 4.07
C PRO A 126 -8.17 19.83 2.86
N ASP A 127 -7.72 20.16 1.65
CA ASP A 127 -8.50 20.01 0.43
C ASP A 127 -7.71 19.22 -0.62
N LEU A 128 -7.91 17.89 -0.67
CA LEU A 128 -7.35 17.06 -1.74
C LEU A 128 -8.39 16.86 -2.84
N ILE A 129 -8.10 17.37 -4.04
CA ILE A 129 -8.98 17.28 -5.22
C ILE A 129 -8.52 16.15 -6.16
N ALA A 130 -7.21 15.91 -6.23
CA ALA A 130 -6.68 14.89 -7.14
C ALA A 130 -5.42 14.19 -6.60
N LEU A 131 -5.36 12.89 -6.85
CA LEU A 131 -4.17 12.06 -6.64
C LEU A 131 -3.85 11.25 -7.90
N THR A 132 -2.63 11.40 -8.39
CA THR A 132 -2.09 10.61 -9.51
C THR A 132 -0.91 9.78 -9.01
N ALA A 133 -0.99 8.46 -9.17
CA ALA A 133 0.04 7.51 -8.79
C ALA A 133 0.48 6.72 -10.03
N ILE A 134 1.70 6.97 -10.51
CA ILE A 134 2.27 6.38 -11.72
C ILE A 134 3.50 5.55 -11.36
N GLY A 135 3.45 4.27 -11.67
CA GLY A 135 4.59 3.39 -11.51
C GLY A 135 5.58 3.58 -12.65
N ILE A 136 6.85 3.24 -12.42
CA ILE A 136 7.84 3.13 -13.50
C ILE A 136 7.95 1.64 -13.83
N PRO A 137 7.60 1.21 -15.07
CA PRO A 137 7.76 -0.18 -15.48
C PRO A 137 9.22 -0.58 -15.38
N LEU A 138 9.53 -1.67 -14.67
CA LEU A 138 10.92 -2.13 -14.49
C LEU A 138 11.60 -2.51 -15.82
N ASP A 139 10.81 -2.84 -16.83
CA ASP A 139 11.28 -3.18 -18.17
C ASP A 139 11.61 -1.93 -19.02
N SER A 140 11.22 -0.73 -18.57
CA SER A 140 11.55 0.55 -19.21
C SER A 140 12.93 1.10 -18.80
N LEU A 141 13.56 0.48 -17.80
CA LEU A 141 14.90 0.83 -17.38
C LEU A 141 15.90 0.25 -18.38
N ASP A 142 16.76 1.10 -18.95
CA ASP A 142 17.88 0.70 -19.81
C ASP A 142 18.91 -0.07 -18.99
N LEU A 143 18.66 -1.37 -18.81
CA LEU A 143 19.43 -2.25 -17.96
C LEU A 143 20.04 -3.37 -18.81
N PRO A 144 21.24 -3.86 -18.43
CA PRO A 144 21.78 -5.11 -18.96
C PRO A 144 20.77 -6.27 -18.82
N ALA A 145 20.77 -7.22 -19.75
CA ALA A 145 19.81 -8.33 -19.81
C ALA A 145 19.73 -9.15 -18.51
N ASP A 146 20.86 -9.31 -17.82
CA ASP A 146 21.00 -9.97 -16.52
C ASP A 146 20.50 -9.13 -15.33
N ALA A 147 20.49 -7.80 -15.47
CA ALA A 147 20.00 -6.88 -14.46
C ALA A 147 18.46 -6.78 -14.41
N HIS A 148 17.71 -7.12 -15.47
CA HIS A 148 16.24 -7.14 -15.45
C HIS A 148 15.65 -8.19 -14.49
N VAL A 149 16.30 -9.37 -14.39
CA VAL A 149 15.88 -10.43 -13.45
C VAL A 149 16.14 -10.01 -12.01
N ILE A 150 17.22 -9.27 -11.78
CA ILE A 150 17.61 -8.69 -10.50
C ILE A 150 16.60 -7.59 -10.12
N THR A 151 16.36 -6.58 -10.96
CA THR A 151 15.41 -5.49 -10.65
C THR A 151 14.00 -5.97 -10.32
N ARG A 152 13.46 -6.96 -11.03
CA ARG A 152 12.15 -7.55 -10.69
C ARG A 152 12.11 -8.20 -9.31
N ARG A 153 13.25 -8.66 -8.78
CA ARG A 153 13.36 -9.20 -7.42
C ARG A 153 13.55 -8.11 -6.37
N TYR A 154 14.15 -6.98 -6.75
CA TYR A 154 14.53 -5.90 -5.84
C TYR A 154 13.62 -4.68 -5.85
N TYR A 155 12.54 -4.65 -6.63
CA TYR A 155 11.57 -3.55 -6.62
C TYR A 155 10.15 -4.06 -6.40
N GLN A 156 9.32 -3.24 -5.76
CA GLN A 156 7.94 -3.56 -5.46
C GLN A 156 7.03 -2.39 -5.82
N LYS A 157 5.79 -2.73 -6.19
CA LYS A 157 4.71 -1.77 -6.35
C LYS A 157 4.62 -0.88 -5.10
N SER A 158 4.62 0.43 -5.29
CA SER A 158 4.42 1.40 -4.20
C SER A 158 2.93 1.46 -3.86
N GLN A 159 2.62 1.75 -2.60
CA GLN A 159 1.25 1.88 -2.12
C GLN A 159 1.02 3.31 -1.63
N VAL A 160 -0.12 3.88 -2.02
CA VAL A 160 -0.62 5.16 -1.55
C VAL A 160 -1.94 4.95 -0.83
N THR A 161 -2.03 5.34 0.42
CA THR A 161 -3.28 5.29 1.19
C THR A 161 -3.81 6.71 1.37
N ILE A 162 -5.07 6.95 1.03
CA ILE A 162 -5.80 8.19 1.25
C ILE A 162 -6.82 7.95 2.37
N GLU A 163 -6.74 8.69 3.46
CA GLU A 163 -7.51 8.44 4.69
C GLU A 163 -8.31 9.66 5.14
N GLY A 164 -9.58 9.44 5.49
CA GLY A 164 -10.38 10.38 6.28
C GLY A 164 -10.71 11.73 5.62
N PHE A 165 -10.59 11.85 4.29
CA PHE A 165 -11.01 13.05 3.58
C PHE A 165 -12.52 13.17 3.48
N HIS A 166 -12.97 14.41 3.52
CA HIS A 166 -14.35 14.80 3.25
C HIS A 166 -14.38 15.99 2.31
N GLY A 167 -15.35 16.04 1.38
CA GLY A 167 -15.44 17.13 0.43
C GLY A 167 -16.31 16.86 -0.79
N ALA A 168 -16.32 17.81 -1.72
CA ALA A 168 -17.17 17.77 -2.91
C ALA A 168 -16.73 16.70 -3.93
N GLY A 169 -15.43 16.40 -4.02
CA GLY A 169 -15.00 15.27 -4.82
C GLY A 169 -13.51 15.05 -4.89
N LEU A 170 -13.16 13.87 -5.39
CA LEU A 170 -11.79 13.37 -5.48
C LEU A 170 -11.57 12.64 -6.80
N ASN A 171 -10.48 12.97 -7.48
CA ASN A 171 -10.02 12.28 -8.67
C ASN A 171 -8.80 11.42 -8.35
N VAL A 172 -8.87 10.13 -8.65
CA VAL A 172 -7.80 9.16 -8.34
C VAL A 172 -7.38 8.45 -9.61
N LEU A 173 -6.07 8.39 -9.84
CA LEU A 173 -5.46 7.66 -10.95
C LEU A 173 -4.35 6.75 -10.41
N ALA A 174 -4.46 5.45 -10.67
CA ALA A 174 -3.44 4.45 -10.36
C ALA A 174 -3.00 3.73 -11.64
N VAL A 175 -1.72 3.85 -12.00
CA VAL A 175 -1.22 3.33 -13.27
C VAL A 175 0.14 2.65 -13.12
N ASP A 176 0.45 1.75 -14.05
CA ASP A 176 1.76 1.11 -14.20
C ASP A 176 2.16 0.34 -12.94
N GLY A 177 1.20 -0.39 -12.37
CA GLY A 177 1.42 -1.22 -11.20
C GLY A 177 1.26 -0.52 -9.86
N MET A 178 0.95 0.78 -9.79
CA MET A 178 0.71 1.46 -8.51
C MET A 178 -0.54 0.94 -7.81
N GLU A 179 -0.50 0.93 -6.48
CA GLU A 179 -1.63 0.58 -5.62
C GLU A 179 -2.10 1.82 -4.86
N VAL A 180 -3.39 2.16 -4.99
CA VAL A 180 -4.03 3.24 -4.24
C VAL A 180 -5.15 2.66 -3.37
N VAL A 181 -5.15 2.98 -2.09
CA VAL A 181 -6.18 2.58 -1.13
C VAL A 181 -6.92 3.82 -0.65
N LEU A 182 -8.23 3.85 -0.80
CA LEU A 182 -9.13 4.89 -0.29
C LEU A 182 -9.87 4.35 0.93
N ASP A 183 -9.66 4.96 2.09
CA ASP A 183 -10.16 4.45 3.37
C ASP A 183 -10.90 5.52 4.17
N GLY A 184 -12.15 5.23 4.55
CA GLY A 184 -12.94 6.10 5.43
C GLY A 184 -13.21 7.50 4.86
N LEU A 185 -13.36 7.63 3.54
CA LEU A 185 -13.70 8.88 2.87
C LEU A 185 -15.21 9.15 2.92
N THR A 186 -15.58 10.44 3.01
CA THR A 186 -16.97 10.91 2.87
C THR A 186 -17.01 12.00 1.78
N VAL A 187 -17.27 11.62 0.53
CA VAL A 187 -17.22 12.56 -0.61
C VAL A 187 -18.45 12.48 -1.50
N ASP A 188 -18.87 13.61 -2.05
CA ASP A 188 -20.05 13.64 -2.94
C ASP A 188 -19.76 12.95 -4.27
N SER A 189 -18.54 13.09 -4.82
CA SER A 189 -18.16 12.51 -6.10
C SER A 189 -16.75 11.91 -6.08
N LEU A 190 -16.62 10.67 -6.54
CA LEU A 190 -15.34 10.01 -6.79
C LEU A 190 -15.19 9.70 -8.28
N ILE A 191 -14.10 10.11 -8.88
CA ILE A 191 -13.67 9.61 -10.19
C ILE A 191 -12.39 8.81 -9.96
N ALA A 192 -12.45 7.49 -10.16
CA ALA A 192 -11.30 6.62 -9.97
C ALA A 192 -10.97 5.85 -11.24
N ARG A 193 -9.71 5.89 -11.65
CA ARG A 193 -9.20 5.14 -12.80
C ARG A 193 -8.01 4.29 -12.39
N ALA A 194 -8.07 3.01 -12.74
CA ALA A 194 -6.95 2.09 -12.67
C ALA A 194 -6.57 1.68 -14.10
N ASP A 195 -5.29 1.67 -14.46
CA ASP A 195 -4.84 1.29 -15.80
C ASP A 195 -3.47 0.59 -15.76
N ARG A 196 -3.11 -0.19 -16.78
CA ARG A 196 -1.82 -0.88 -16.92
C ARG A 196 -1.35 -1.55 -15.62
N ALA A 197 -2.12 -2.52 -15.14
CA ALA A 197 -1.88 -3.24 -13.87
C ALA A 197 -1.91 -2.39 -12.59
N GLY A 198 -2.42 -1.16 -12.65
CA GLY A 198 -2.76 -0.34 -11.50
C GLY A 198 -3.89 -0.94 -10.68
N VAL A 199 -3.90 -0.65 -9.39
CA VAL A 199 -4.87 -1.17 -8.42
C VAL A 199 -5.46 -0.02 -7.62
N VAL A 200 -6.79 0.04 -7.53
CA VAL A 200 -7.50 0.93 -6.60
C VAL A 200 -8.38 0.09 -5.68
N GLU A 201 -8.16 0.20 -4.37
CA GLU A 201 -9.02 -0.38 -3.34
C GLU A 201 -9.81 0.74 -2.67
N ILE A 202 -11.13 0.61 -2.63
CA ILE A 202 -12.05 1.59 -2.07
C ILE A 202 -12.77 0.89 -0.93
N ARG A 203 -12.38 1.18 0.32
CA ARG A 203 -12.92 0.50 1.49
C ARG A 203 -13.52 1.43 2.55
N GLY A 204 -14.67 1.04 3.09
CA GLY A 204 -15.32 1.75 4.21
C GLY A 204 -15.65 3.21 3.91
N ASN A 205 -15.91 3.56 2.64
CA ASN A 205 -16.22 4.94 2.23
C ASN A 205 -17.73 5.19 2.14
N GLU A 206 -18.12 6.46 2.22
CA GLU A 206 -19.45 6.96 1.91
C GLU A 206 -19.35 7.89 0.69
N LEU A 207 -19.92 7.45 -0.43
CA LEU A 207 -19.81 8.13 -1.73
C LEU A 207 -21.20 8.50 -2.26
N GLY A 208 -21.41 9.75 -2.64
CA GLY A 208 -22.64 10.16 -3.34
C GLY A 208 -22.72 9.52 -4.73
N HIS A 209 -21.70 9.75 -5.55
CA HIS A 209 -21.53 9.19 -6.88
C HIS A 209 -20.10 8.69 -7.11
N ALA A 210 -19.93 7.58 -7.81
CA ALA A 210 -18.64 7.04 -8.22
C ALA A 210 -18.60 6.73 -9.72
N SER A 211 -17.64 7.31 -10.44
CA SER A 211 -17.28 6.96 -11.82
C SER A 211 -15.97 6.18 -11.82
N LEU A 212 -16.03 4.91 -12.19
CA LEU A 212 -14.91 3.97 -12.07
C LEU A 212 -14.49 3.46 -13.46
N THR A 213 -13.24 3.67 -13.82
CA THR A 213 -12.67 3.16 -15.09
C THR A 213 -11.58 2.15 -14.81
N VAL A 214 -11.73 0.93 -15.32
CA VAL A 214 -10.77 -0.17 -15.17
C VAL A 214 -10.16 -0.48 -16.53
N GLY A 215 -8.92 -0.06 -16.75
CA GLY A 215 -8.14 -0.36 -17.94
C GLY A 215 -7.59 -1.79 -17.95
N ASP A 216 -6.70 -2.06 -18.91
CA ASP A 216 -6.15 -3.40 -19.12
C ASP A 216 -5.29 -3.86 -17.94
N GLU A 217 -5.55 -5.10 -17.51
CA GLU A 217 -4.88 -5.78 -16.39
C GLU A 217 -5.01 -5.06 -15.04
N ALA A 218 -5.80 -3.99 -14.98
CA ALA A 218 -6.01 -3.18 -13.80
C ALA A 218 -7.11 -3.77 -12.91
N THR A 219 -7.16 -3.33 -11.66
CA THR A 219 -8.18 -3.80 -10.71
C THR A 219 -8.74 -2.64 -9.90
N ILE A 220 -10.07 -2.54 -9.82
CA ILE A 220 -10.76 -1.71 -8.83
C ILE A 220 -11.58 -2.61 -7.92
N THR A 221 -11.37 -2.49 -6.60
CA THR A 221 -12.12 -3.22 -5.58
C THR A 221 -12.95 -2.27 -4.73
N LEU A 222 -14.24 -2.55 -4.58
CA LEU A 222 -15.11 -1.93 -3.58
C LEU A 222 -15.27 -2.87 -2.39
N ASP A 223 -14.98 -2.42 -1.18
CA ASP A 223 -15.08 -3.20 0.04
C ASP A 223 -15.88 -2.44 1.13
N HIS A 224 -17.02 -2.97 1.57
CA HIS A 224 -17.87 -2.34 2.61
C HIS A 224 -18.12 -0.83 2.40
N THR A 225 -18.23 -0.40 1.13
CA THR A 225 -18.42 1.01 0.77
C THR A 225 -19.89 1.27 0.47
N GLN A 226 -20.43 2.37 0.98
CA GLN A 226 -21.78 2.86 0.69
C GLN A 226 -21.72 3.82 -0.49
N ILE A 227 -22.45 3.52 -1.57
CA ILE A 227 -22.44 4.34 -2.79
C ILE A 227 -23.87 4.63 -3.23
N GLY A 228 -24.20 5.91 -3.40
CA GLY A 228 -25.50 6.35 -3.92
C GLY A 228 -25.72 5.92 -5.37
N ALA A 229 -24.77 6.25 -6.27
CA ALA A 229 -24.79 5.82 -7.66
C ALA A 229 -23.39 5.47 -8.17
N VAL A 230 -23.27 4.38 -8.94
CA VAL A 230 -22.00 3.93 -9.53
C VAL A 230 -22.12 3.81 -11.05
N SER A 231 -21.13 4.33 -11.78
CA SER A 231 -20.92 4.13 -13.21
C SER A 231 -19.57 3.45 -13.40
N THR A 232 -19.53 2.39 -14.20
CA THR A 232 -18.31 1.60 -14.39
C THR A 232 -18.04 1.32 -15.86
N ASP A 233 -16.79 1.50 -16.27
CA ASP A 233 -16.26 1.07 -17.57
C ASP A 233 -15.07 0.12 -17.34
N VAL A 234 -15.08 -1.06 -17.95
CA VAL A 234 -14.11 -2.14 -17.69
C VAL A 234 -13.62 -2.72 -19.01
N ALA A 235 -12.31 -2.61 -19.24
CA ALA A 235 -11.63 -3.19 -20.40
C ALA A 235 -11.59 -4.73 -20.34
N ASP A 236 -11.32 -5.39 -21.47
CA ASP A 236 -11.38 -6.85 -21.63
C ASP A 236 -10.61 -7.66 -20.57
N LYS A 237 -9.48 -7.12 -20.08
CA LYS A 237 -8.64 -7.76 -19.05
C LYS A 237 -8.71 -7.05 -17.68
N GLY A 238 -9.54 -6.03 -17.55
CA GLY A 238 -9.76 -5.32 -16.30
C GLY A 238 -10.58 -6.16 -15.32
N GLN A 239 -10.39 -5.90 -14.02
CA GLN A 239 -11.18 -6.54 -12.96
C GLN A 239 -11.88 -5.51 -12.09
N PHE A 240 -13.19 -5.62 -12.00
CA PHE A 240 -14.00 -4.88 -11.04
C PHE A 240 -14.56 -5.84 -9.99
N ILE A 241 -14.19 -5.64 -8.72
CA ILE A 241 -14.49 -6.55 -7.62
C ILE A 241 -15.35 -5.83 -6.59
N VAL A 242 -16.45 -6.45 -6.15
CA VAL A 242 -17.34 -5.90 -5.12
C VAL A 242 -17.43 -6.86 -3.95
N LYS A 243 -17.13 -6.40 -2.74
CA LYS A 243 -17.16 -7.15 -1.48
C LYS A 243 -17.97 -6.39 -0.44
N GLY A 244 -19.07 -6.95 0.03
CA GLY A 244 -19.84 -6.36 1.15
C GLY A 244 -20.39 -4.95 0.91
N ALA A 245 -20.35 -4.43 -0.32
CA ALA A 245 -20.82 -3.08 -0.63
C ALA A 245 -22.35 -3.04 -0.71
N GLN A 246 -22.96 -2.03 -0.11
CA GLN A 246 -24.37 -1.70 -0.31
C GLN A 246 -24.47 -0.81 -1.54
N LEU A 247 -24.69 -1.43 -2.70
CA LEU A 247 -24.83 -0.73 -3.97
C LEU A 247 -26.30 -0.48 -4.28
N THR A 248 -26.68 0.79 -4.45
CA THR A 248 -27.94 1.13 -5.13
C THR A 248 -27.62 1.29 -6.62
N ALA A 249 -27.73 0.21 -7.39
CA ALA A 249 -27.45 0.26 -8.82
C ALA A 249 -28.63 0.88 -9.57
N HIS A 250 -28.40 2.02 -10.22
CA HIS A 250 -29.32 2.57 -11.22
C HIS A 250 -28.78 2.23 -12.61
N GLY A 251 -29.39 1.24 -13.27
CA GLY A 251 -29.01 0.87 -14.63
C GLY A 251 -29.39 1.98 -15.62
N ALA A 252 -28.40 2.58 -16.28
CA ALA A 252 -28.63 3.35 -17.49
C ALA A 252 -28.66 2.37 -18.68
N HIS A 253 -29.85 2.11 -19.21
CA HIS A 253 -30.01 1.47 -20.51
C HIS A 253 -29.58 2.47 -21.59
N HIS A 254 -28.46 2.21 -22.25
CA HIS A 254 -28.11 2.82 -23.54
C HIS A 254 -28.56 1.90 -24.68
#